data_AF-A0A7C7J2I8-F1
#
_entry.id   AF-A0A7C7J2I8-F1
#
_cell.length_a   1.000
_cell.length_b   1.000
_cell.length_c   1.000
_cell.angle_alpha   90.00
_cell.angle_beta   90.00
_cell.angle_gamma   90.00
#
_symmetry.space_group_name_H-M   'P 1'
#
loop_
_entity.id
_entity.type
_entity.pdbx_description
1 polymer ?
#
loop_
_entity_poly.entity_id
_entity_poly.type
_entity_poly.pdbx_seq_one_letter_code
_entity_poly.pdbx_strand_id
1 'polypeptide(L)'
;MMTFYITRFGTAVLVCTAVLFLISGCAGSGQKNVGDGIDHAAVDEAVFDPDLTRVAYDPTIIMKRAEGFFERKEFAEAVVEYEHFLDLHKVHRLTPYALYKMSLSYVNQIQTVDRDPEPVIKARKSLEKLLADFPGSRYESDARAIHKAVYELMAQQEVYVGRFYYRKGGYLAALHRLEEVVRKYPDAPDAMAKALYYLALTYRKIDDRDLAIEYTQKIVEEYPTFKHHEEMRLMLAELQGEMLPPQQQPTTTYAKRSKDWVESLRSMLMFTR
;
A
#
# COMPACT_ATOMS: atom_id res chain seq x y z
N MET A 1 19.37 74.77 -18.67
CA MET A 1 18.34 74.83 -17.62
C MET A 1 18.74 73.84 -16.53
N MET A 2 19.48 74.19 -15.47
CA MET A 2 19.15 75.14 -14.38
C MET A 2 17.70 74.88 -13.90
N THR A 3 17.37 74.52 -12.65
CA THR A 3 18.05 74.73 -11.36
C THR A 3 17.36 73.89 -10.26
N PHE A 4 18.13 73.48 -9.24
CA PHE A 4 17.83 73.20 -7.83
C PHE A 4 16.40 73.41 -7.25
N TYR A 5 15.98 72.52 -6.34
CA TYR A 5 15.71 72.93 -4.94
C TYR A 5 15.89 71.76 -3.95
N ILE A 6 16.82 71.98 -3.01
CA ILE A 6 17.10 71.21 -1.80
C ILE A 6 16.33 71.87 -0.67
N THR A 7 15.73 71.08 0.24
CA THR A 7 15.73 71.25 1.73
C THR A 7 14.65 70.35 2.35
N ARG A 8 14.69 69.82 3.57
CA ARG A 8 15.70 69.48 4.61
C ARG A 8 14.87 69.22 5.87
N PHE A 9 14.92 68.02 6.47
CA PHE A 9 14.68 67.76 7.90
C PHE A 9 15.25 66.36 8.15
N GLY A 10 16.39 66.17 8.81
CA GLY A 10 16.70 66.65 10.15
C GLY A 10 16.55 65.47 11.12
N THR A 11 17.48 64.51 11.10
CA THR A 11 18.46 64.23 12.18
C THR A 11 17.87 63.62 13.46
N ALA A 12 18.25 62.39 13.77
CA ALA A 12 18.98 62.06 15.01
C ALA A 12 19.28 60.54 15.08
N VAL A 13 20.47 60.17 14.61
CA VAL A 13 21.17 58.96 15.05
C VAL A 13 21.91 59.36 16.34
N LEU A 14 21.70 58.63 17.43
CA LEU A 14 22.50 58.74 18.65
C LEU A 14 22.98 57.35 19.05
N VAL A 15 24.30 57.22 19.07
CA VAL A 15 25.11 56.02 19.26
C VAL A 15 25.54 55.92 20.73
N CYS A 16 25.56 54.69 21.24
CA CYS A 16 26.33 54.12 22.36
C CYS A 16 26.43 54.87 23.71
N THR A 17 26.10 54.16 24.78
CA THR A 17 27.02 53.81 25.91
C THR A 17 26.29 52.75 26.77
N ALA A 18 26.74 51.50 26.74
CA ALA A 18 27.61 50.90 27.76
C ALA A 18 26.92 50.57 29.10
N VAL A 19 26.65 49.27 29.26
CA VAL A 19 26.80 48.47 30.49
C VAL A 19 25.99 48.90 31.73
N LEU A 20 24.92 48.14 31.98
CA LEU A 20 24.66 47.54 33.30
C LEU A 20 23.71 46.35 33.12
N PHE A 21 24.32 45.17 33.00
CA PHE A 21 23.67 43.89 33.27
C PHE A 21 23.21 43.90 34.73
N LEU A 22 21.94 44.21 34.96
CA LEU A 22 21.27 43.87 36.20
C LEU A 22 20.01 43.07 35.87
N ILE A 23 20.21 41.76 35.97
CA ILE A 23 19.26 40.76 36.46
C ILE A 23 17.93 40.73 35.71
N SER A 24 17.86 39.78 34.77
CA SER A 24 16.65 39.20 34.23
C SER A 24 15.67 38.81 35.35
N GLY A 25 14.76 39.73 35.67
CA GLY A 25 13.49 39.40 36.30
C GLY A 25 12.61 38.74 35.25
N CYS A 26 12.80 37.44 35.04
CA CYS A 26 11.78 36.63 34.36
C CYS A 26 10.53 36.68 35.24
N ALA A 27 9.53 37.46 34.83
CA ALA A 27 8.17 37.28 35.32
C ALA A 27 7.73 35.90 34.84
N GLY A 28 7.98 34.89 35.67
CA GLY A 28 7.43 33.55 35.52
C GLY A 28 5.91 33.68 35.54
N SER A 29 5.31 33.60 34.37
CA SER A 29 3.91 33.22 34.27
C SER A 29 3.80 31.85 34.93
N GLY A 30 3.07 31.81 36.06
CA GLY A 30 2.98 30.63 36.90
C GLY A 30 2.51 29.43 36.09
N GLN A 31 3.44 28.49 35.86
CA GLN A 31 3.06 27.09 35.79
C GLN A 31 2.46 26.77 37.16
N LYS A 32 1.12 26.68 37.21
CA LYS A 32 0.50 25.89 38.28
C LYS A 32 1.01 24.48 38.06
N ASN A 33 1.94 24.05 38.90
CA ASN A 33 2.32 22.66 39.00
C ASN A 33 1.04 21.86 39.24
N VAL A 34 0.65 21.00 38.30
CA VAL A 34 -0.48 20.06 38.44
C VAL A 34 -0.13 18.94 39.45
N GLY A 35 0.91 19.12 40.27
CA GLY A 35 1.51 18.07 41.08
C GLY A 35 1.51 18.28 42.60
N ASP A 36 1.04 19.42 43.11
CA ASP A 36 0.92 19.61 44.57
C ASP A 36 -0.54 19.39 44.98
N GLY A 37 -0.85 18.15 45.40
CA GLY A 37 -2.15 17.83 46.00
C GLY A 37 -2.77 16.48 45.61
N ILE A 38 -2.06 15.62 44.87
CA ILE A 38 -2.54 14.24 44.67
C ILE A 38 -2.08 13.42 45.87
N ASP A 39 -2.99 13.13 46.79
CA ASP A 39 -2.74 12.17 47.86
C ASP A 39 -2.50 10.79 47.25
N HIS A 40 -1.24 10.40 47.18
CA HIS A 40 -0.82 9.11 46.65
C HIS A 40 -1.28 7.92 47.52
N ALA A 41 -1.86 8.14 48.71
CA ALA A 41 -2.49 7.09 49.51
C ALA A 41 -3.94 6.82 49.08
N ALA A 42 -4.62 7.79 48.44
CA ALA A 42 -6.02 7.69 48.02
C ALA A 42 -6.19 7.30 46.54
N VAL A 43 -5.11 7.24 45.75
CA VAL A 43 -5.15 6.82 44.34
C VAL A 43 -5.63 5.39 44.17
N ASP A 44 -5.35 4.50 45.13
CA ASP A 44 -5.83 3.12 45.11
C ASP A 44 -7.35 3.03 45.28
N GLU A 45 -7.96 3.96 46.05
CA GLU A 45 -9.43 4.05 46.20
C GLU A 45 -10.10 4.64 44.95
N ALA A 46 -9.43 5.58 44.28
CA ALA A 46 -9.91 6.20 43.04
C ALA A 46 -10.05 5.20 41.88
N VAL A 47 -9.33 4.07 41.92
CA VAL A 47 -9.49 2.95 40.95
C VAL A 47 -10.93 2.41 40.95
N PHE A 48 -11.63 2.48 42.09
CA PHE A 48 -12.98 1.98 42.27
C PHE A 48 -14.05 3.06 42.18
N ASP A 49 -13.69 4.30 41.82
CA ASP A 49 -14.67 5.38 41.65
C ASP A 49 -15.61 5.06 40.46
N PRO A 50 -16.92 4.87 40.72
CA PRO A 50 -17.90 4.58 39.68
C PRO A 50 -17.98 5.65 38.58
N ASP A 51 -17.69 6.91 38.91
CA ASP A 51 -17.74 8.00 37.93
C ASP A 51 -16.50 7.99 37.03
N LEU A 52 -15.31 7.67 37.56
CA LEU A 52 -14.08 7.54 36.76
C LEU A 52 -14.13 6.30 35.85
N THR A 53 -14.65 5.18 36.36
CA THR A 53 -14.86 3.98 35.54
C THR A 53 -15.88 4.24 34.43
N ARG A 54 -16.98 4.95 34.70
CA ARG A 54 -17.97 5.35 33.68
C ARG A 54 -17.35 6.17 32.55
N VAL A 55 -16.47 7.11 32.87
CA VAL A 55 -15.77 7.95 31.87
C VAL A 55 -14.77 7.14 31.05
N ALA A 56 -14.06 6.19 31.67
CA ALA A 56 -13.10 5.33 30.97
C ALA A 56 -13.75 4.43 29.91
N TYR A 57 -14.98 3.95 30.18
CA TYR A 57 -15.74 3.09 29.28
C TYR A 57 -16.72 3.84 28.36
N ASP A 58 -16.74 5.19 28.39
CA ASP A 58 -17.60 5.97 27.51
C ASP A 58 -17.20 5.73 26.04
N PRO A 59 -18.17 5.35 25.16
CA PRO A 59 -17.89 5.02 23.77
C PRO A 59 -17.20 6.16 23.01
N THR A 60 -17.48 7.42 23.37
CA THR A 60 -16.89 8.61 22.75
C THR A 60 -15.42 8.76 23.12
N ILE A 61 -15.06 8.45 24.37
CA ILE A 61 -13.70 8.57 24.87
C ILE A 61 -12.80 7.51 24.23
N ILE A 62 -13.26 6.25 24.17
CA ILE A 62 -12.54 5.17 23.49
C ILE A 62 -12.35 5.52 22.01
N MET A 63 -13.41 5.97 21.33
CA MET A 63 -13.34 6.36 19.92
C MET A 63 -12.32 7.48 19.68
N LYS A 64 -12.36 8.56 20.46
CA LYS A 64 -11.42 9.68 20.32
C LYS A 64 -9.97 9.25 20.56
N ARG A 65 -9.75 8.30 21.47
CA ARG A 65 -8.40 7.75 21.72
C ARG A 65 -7.91 6.94 20.51
N ALA A 66 -8.76 6.07 19.96
CA ALA A 66 -8.46 5.32 18.74
C ALA A 66 -8.16 6.25 17.55
N GLU A 67 -8.92 7.33 17.40
CA GLU A 67 -8.67 8.37 16.40
C GLU A 67 -7.32 9.05 16.60
N GLY A 68 -6.98 9.43 17.84
CA GLY A 68 -5.68 10.03 18.14
C GLY A 68 -4.50 9.13 17.75
N PHE A 69 -4.58 7.82 18.01
CA PHE A 69 -3.59 6.85 17.54
C PHE A 69 -3.55 6.78 16.00
N PHE A 70 -4.71 6.71 15.35
CA PHE A 70 -4.82 6.66 13.90
C PHE A 70 -4.19 7.88 13.22
N GLU A 71 -4.45 9.08 13.74
CA GLU A 71 -3.92 10.34 13.23
C GLU A 71 -2.39 10.44 13.35
N ARG A 72 -1.83 9.88 14.43
CA ARG A 72 -0.38 9.74 14.62
C ARG A 72 0.24 8.61 13.80
N LYS A 73 -0.56 7.85 13.04
CA LYS A 73 -0.14 6.65 12.27
C LYS A 73 0.36 5.51 13.15
N GLU A 74 -0.02 5.53 14.42
CA GLU A 74 0.20 4.46 15.41
C GLU A 74 -0.90 3.40 15.18
N PHE A 75 -0.84 2.72 14.03
CA PHE A 75 -1.95 1.88 13.56
C PHE A 75 -2.16 0.62 14.41
N ALA A 76 -1.11 0.09 15.02
CA ALA A 76 -1.23 -1.07 15.89
C ALA A 76 -2.02 -0.72 17.17
N GLU A 77 -1.68 0.41 17.79
CA GLU A 77 -2.36 0.96 18.96
C GLU A 77 -3.80 1.38 18.61
N ALA A 78 -4.00 1.97 17.42
CA ALA A 78 -5.34 2.32 16.95
C ALA A 78 -6.23 1.08 16.81
N VAL A 79 -5.71 -0.03 16.26
CA VAL A 79 -6.46 -1.30 16.17
C VAL A 79 -6.91 -1.75 17.55
N VAL A 80 -6.01 -1.75 18.54
CA VAL A 80 -6.34 -2.20 19.91
C VAL A 80 -7.52 -1.40 20.48
N GLU A 81 -7.53 -0.07 20.31
CA GLU A 81 -8.60 0.77 20.82
C GLU A 81 -9.91 0.63 20.01
N TYR A 82 -9.84 0.43 18.68
CA TYR A 82 -11.05 0.13 17.89
C TYR A 82 -11.63 -1.24 18.25
N GLU A 83 -10.80 -2.26 18.48
CA GLU A 83 -11.24 -3.57 18.96
C GLU A 83 -11.88 -3.45 20.35
N HIS A 84 -11.26 -2.70 21.25
CA HIS A 84 -11.81 -2.42 22.57
C HIS A 84 -13.20 -1.76 22.50
N PHE A 85 -13.37 -0.77 21.63
CA PHE A 85 -14.67 -0.17 21.35
C PHE A 85 -15.69 -1.21 20.86
N LEU A 86 -15.30 -2.03 19.88
CA LEU A 86 -16.19 -3.02 19.27
C LEU A 86 -16.58 -4.15 20.23
N ASP A 87 -15.73 -4.49 21.19
CA ASP A 87 -16.02 -5.52 22.18
C ASP A 87 -17.03 -5.05 23.21
N LEU A 88 -16.91 -3.81 23.68
CA LEU A 88 -17.80 -3.22 24.68
C LEU A 88 -19.11 -2.69 24.08
N HIS A 89 -19.05 -2.11 22.87
CA HIS A 89 -20.13 -1.29 22.30
C HIS A 89 -20.62 -1.82 20.95
N LYS A 90 -20.87 -3.13 20.84
CA LYS A 90 -21.23 -3.83 19.59
C LYS A 90 -22.36 -3.18 18.79
N VAL A 91 -23.40 -2.66 19.47
CA VAL A 91 -24.63 -2.11 18.83
C VAL A 91 -24.63 -0.56 18.81
N HIS A 92 -23.46 0.08 18.92
CA HIS A 92 -23.39 1.54 18.95
C HIS A 92 -23.47 2.16 17.55
N ARG A 93 -23.96 3.41 17.45
CA ARG A 93 -24.05 4.17 16.18
C ARG A 93 -22.69 4.38 15.48
N LEU A 94 -21.60 4.27 16.22
CA LEU A 94 -20.22 4.42 15.72
C LEU A 94 -19.57 3.09 15.33
N THR A 95 -20.21 1.95 15.53
CA THR A 95 -19.67 0.63 15.15
C THR A 95 -19.25 0.55 13.68
N PRO A 96 -20.02 1.04 12.69
CA PRO A 96 -19.58 1.04 11.29
C PRO A 96 -18.30 1.84 11.08
N TYR A 97 -18.17 2.97 11.79
CA TYR A 97 -16.98 3.81 11.71
C TYR A 97 -15.75 3.15 12.33
N ALA A 98 -15.91 2.53 13.52
CA ALA A 98 -14.84 1.77 14.16
C ALA A 98 -14.34 0.61 13.29
N LEU A 99 -15.26 -0.20 12.72
CA LEU A 99 -14.90 -1.29 11.81
C LEU A 99 -14.14 -0.78 10.58
N TYR A 100 -14.62 0.30 9.98
CA TYR A 100 -13.99 0.92 8.83
C TYR A 100 -12.57 1.42 9.17
N LYS A 101 -12.40 2.19 10.25
CA LYS A 101 -11.09 2.70 10.66
C LYS A 101 -10.14 1.60 11.10
N MET A 102 -10.62 0.58 11.81
CA MET A 102 -9.85 -0.61 12.15
C MET A 102 -9.35 -1.33 10.89
N SER A 103 -10.20 -1.49 9.88
CA SER A 103 -9.79 -2.08 8.60
C SER A 103 -8.71 -1.26 7.90
N LEU A 104 -8.84 0.07 7.90
CA LEU A 104 -7.82 0.97 7.36
C LEU A 104 -6.51 0.87 8.15
N SER A 105 -6.55 0.77 9.47
CA SER A 105 -5.36 0.58 10.29
C SER A 105 -4.65 -0.73 9.95
N TYR A 106 -5.40 -1.82 9.70
CA TYR A 106 -4.81 -3.06 9.22
C TYR A 106 -4.21 -2.91 7.82
N VAL A 107 -4.92 -2.24 6.89
CA VAL A 107 -4.41 -1.96 5.53
C VAL A 107 -3.10 -1.17 5.56
N ASN A 108 -2.97 -0.19 6.46
CA ASN A 108 -1.73 0.59 6.59
C ASN A 108 -0.57 -0.19 7.23
N GLN A 109 -0.85 -1.34 7.86
CA GLN A 109 0.18 -2.25 8.37
C GLN A 109 0.63 -3.28 7.32
N ILE A 110 -0.07 -3.38 6.19
CA ILE A 110 0.33 -4.25 5.08
C ILE A 110 1.63 -3.72 4.47
N GLN A 111 2.63 -4.61 4.40
CA GLN A 111 3.91 -4.34 3.77
C GLN A 111 3.92 -4.85 2.31
N THR A 112 4.95 -5.58 1.91
CA THR A 112 5.06 -6.17 0.57
C THR A 112 4.47 -7.59 0.55
N VAL A 113 4.19 -8.11 -0.65
CA VAL A 113 3.55 -9.43 -0.86
C VAL A 113 4.31 -10.62 -0.26
N ASP A 114 5.60 -10.45 0.03
CA ASP A 114 6.50 -11.43 0.65
C ASP A 114 6.52 -11.39 2.19
N ARG A 115 5.76 -10.49 2.81
CA ARG A 115 5.71 -10.29 4.26
C ARG A 115 4.48 -10.96 4.88
N ASP A 116 4.40 -10.87 6.21
CA ASP A 116 3.35 -11.47 7.03
C ASP A 116 1.93 -11.15 6.48
N PRO A 117 1.11 -12.18 6.18
CA PRO A 117 -0.25 -11.99 5.69
C PRO A 117 -1.25 -11.61 6.79
N GLU A 118 -0.89 -11.66 8.08
CA GLU A 118 -1.83 -11.43 9.18
C GLU A 118 -2.60 -10.09 9.07
N PRO A 119 -1.95 -8.93 8.80
CA PRO A 119 -2.67 -7.67 8.61
C PRO A 119 -3.66 -7.72 7.44
N VAL A 120 -3.32 -8.42 6.35
CA VAL A 120 -4.19 -8.58 5.16
C VAL A 120 -5.45 -9.37 5.53
N ILE A 121 -5.28 -10.47 6.26
CA ILE A 121 -6.38 -11.33 6.70
C ILE A 121 -7.31 -10.58 7.65
N LYS A 122 -6.75 -9.83 8.62
CA LYS A 122 -7.52 -9.03 9.57
C LYS A 122 -8.24 -7.85 8.92
N ALA A 123 -7.60 -7.19 7.95
CA ALA A 123 -8.23 -6.17 7.11
C ALA A 123 -9.44 -6.74 6.37
N ARG A 124 -9.29 -7.88 5.68
CA ARG A 124 -10.40 -8.52 4.96
C ARG A 124 -11.56 -8.85 5.91
N LYS A 125 -11.27 -9.50 7.04
CA LYS A 125 -12.29 -9.91 8.02
C LYS A 125 -13.08 -8.74 8.59
N SER A 126 -12.42 -7.62 8.87
CA SER A 126 -13.08 -6.41 9.38
C SER A 126 -13.95 -5.72 8.32
N LEU A 127 -13.50 -5.71 7.06
CA LEU A 127 -14.30 -5.23 5.92
C LEU A 127 -15.52 -6.11 5.65
N GLU A 128 -15.35 -7.44 5.63
CA GLU A 128 -16.45 -8.39 5.47
C GLU A 128 -17.52 -8.18 6.55
N LYS A 129 -17.09 -8.01 7.81
CA LYS A 129 -18.00 -7.72 8.92
C LYS A 129 -18.74 -6.40 8.71
N LEU A 130 -18.05 -5.33 8.31
CA LEU A 130 -18.68 -4.03 8.02
C LEU A 130 -19.74 -4.14 6.92
N LEU A 131 -19.42 -4.84 5.83
CA LEU A 131 -20.31 -5.00 4.67
C LEU A 131 -21.51 -5.92 4.96
N ALA A 132 -21.33 -6.91 5.83
CA ALA A 132 -22.40 -7.83 6.23
C ALA A 132 -23.33 -7.22 7.28
N ASP A 133 -22.78 -6.60 8.32
CA ASP A 133 -23.55 -6.12 9.47
C ASP A 133 -24.16 -4.73 9.22
N PHE A 134 -23.54 -3.90 8.37
CA PHE A 134 -23.96 -2.50 8.15
C PHE A 134 -24.10 -2.13 6.66
N PRO A 135 -24.96 -2.84 5.91
CA PRO A 135 -25.33 -2.41 4.55
C PRO A 135 -26.01 -1.03 4.60
N GLY A 136 -25.73 -0.18 3.62
CA GLY A 136 -26.20 1.20 3.51
C GLY A 136 -25.39 2.21 4.34
N SER A 137 -24.35 1.78 5.06
CA SER A 137 -23.50 2.72 5.79
C SER A 137 -22.75 3.65 4.83
N ARG A 138 -22.42 4.86 5.29
CA ARG A 138 -21.63 5.83 4.50
C ARG A 138 -20.25 5.33 4.07
N TYR A 139 -19.76 4.24 4.67
CA TYR A 139 -18.46 3.64 4.41
C TYR A 139 -18.54 2.45 3.45
N GLU A 140 -19.76 2.00 3.11
CA GLU A 140 -19.95 0.76 2.34
C GLU A 140 -19.22 0.79 0.99
N SER A 141 -19.41 1.86 0.20
CA SER A 141 -18.80 1.97 -1.12
C SER A 141 -17.27 1.87 -1.07
N ASP A 142 -16.66 2.57 -0.10
CA ASP A 142 -15.21 2.56 0.05
C ASP A 142 -14.72 1.22 0.62
N ALA A 143 -15.43 0.67 1.60
CA ALA A 143 -15.14 -0.65 2.15
C ALA A 143 -15.20 -1.75 1.07
N ARG A 144 -16.15 -1.71 0.13
CA ARG A 144 -16.21 -2.64 -1.02
C ARG A 144 -14.97 -2.50 -1.91
N ALA A 145 -14.55 -1.27 -2.21
CA ALA A 145 -13.37 -1.02 -3.03
C ALA A 145 -12.08 -1.53 -2.34
N ILE A 146 -11.91 -1.22 -1.06
CA ILE A 146 -10.77 -1.68 -0.26
C ILE A 146 -10.80 -3.21 -0.13
N HIS A 147 -11.96 -3.81 0.12
CA HIS A 147 -12.11 -5.26 0.23
C HIS A 147 -11.67 -5.96 -1.06
N LYS A 148 -12.08 -5.44 -2.23
CA LYS A 148 -11.63 -5.95 -3.53
C LYS A 148 -10.10 -5.86 -3.69
N ALA A 149 -9.50 -4.75 -3.30
CA ALA A 149 -8.04 -4.56 -3.37
C ALA A 149 -7.29 -5.52 -2.43
N VAL A 150 -7.79 -5.73 -1.20
CA VAL A 150 -7.23 -6.68 -0.24
C VAL A 150 -7.36 -8.13 -0.74
N TYR A 151 -8.51 -8.47 -1.33
CA TYR A 151 -8.75 -9.79 -1.93
C TYR A 151 -7.77 -10.08 -3.09
N GLU A 152 -7.61 -9.11 -3.99
CA GLU A 152 -6.63 -9.16 -5.07
C GLU A 152 -5.20 -9.33 -4.53
N LEU A 153 -4.83 -8.59 -3.47
CA LEU A 153 -3.53 -8.72 -2.83
C LEU A 153 -3.29 -10.13 -2.27
N MET A 154 -4.28 -10.73 -1.59
CA MET A 154 -4.16 -12.10 -1.09
C MET A 154 -3.90 -13.11 -2.21
N ALA A 155 -4.59 -12.96 -3.35
CA ALA A 155 -4.34 -13.77 -4.53
C ALA A 155 -2.92 -13.57 -5.07
N GLN A 156 -2.43 -12.33 -5.09
CA GLN A 156 -1.07 -12.01 -5.54
C GLN A 156 0.02 -12.58 -4.61
N GLN A 157 -0.24 -12.74 -3.32
CA GLN A 157 0.68 -13.40 -2.39
C GLN A 157 0.88 -14.88 -2.74
N GLU A 158 -0.21 -15.61 -3.03
CA GLU A 158 -0.11 -17.01 -3.47
C GLU A 158 0.62 -17.13 -4.81
N VAL A 159 0.35 -16.24 -5.77
CA VAL A 159 1.09 -16.16 -7.04
C VAL A 159 2.58 -15.90 -6.78
N TYR A 160 2.92 -15.00 -5.85
CA TYR A 160 4.31 -14.69 -5.51
C TYR A 160 5.04 -15.95 -5.00
N VAL A 161 4.42 -16.71 -4.10
CA VAL A 161 4.97 -17.97 -3.57
C VAL A 161 5.08 -19.04 -4.67
N GLY A 162 4.04 -19.20 -5.50
CA GLY A 162 4.06 -20.13 -6.64
C GLY A 162 5.19 -19.81 -7.64
N ARG A 163 5.34 -18.53 -7.99
CA ARG A 163 6.46 -18.04 -8.82
C ARG A 163 7.82 -18.29 -8.18
N PHE A 164 7.93 -18.14 -6.85
CA PHE A 164 9.16 -18.44 -6.13
C PHE A 164 9.55 -19.92 -6.30
N TYR A 165 8.61 -20.85 -6.08
CA TYR A 165 8.85 -22.27 -6.27
C TYR A 165 9.17 -22.64 -7.72
N TYR A 166 8.45 -22.07 -8.70
CA TYR A 166 8.74 -22.25 -10.12
C TYR A 166 10.20 -21.88 -10.45
N ARG A 167 10.66 -20.70 -9.98
CA ARG A 167 12.05 -20.25 -10.20
C ARG A 167 13.09 -21.14 -9.52
N LYS A 168 12.71 -21.86 -8.47
CA LYS A 168 13.58 -22.82 -7.76
C LYS A 168 13.51 -24.24 -8.32
N GLY A 169 12.71 -24.49 -9.36
CA GLY A 169 12.50 -25.83 -9.93
C GLY A 169 11.57 -26.72 -9.09
N GLY A 170 10.93 -26.17 -8.05
CA GLY A 170 9.94 -26.87 -7.22
C GLY A 170 8.57 -26.89 -7.88
N TYR A 171 8.44 -27.53 -9.04
CA TYR A 171 7.25 -27.43 -9.89
C TYR A 171 5.97 -27.92 -9.21
N LEU A 172 6.00 -29.03 -8.47
CA LEU A 172 4.81 -29.52 -7.76
C LEU A 172 4.31 -28.54 -6.68
N ALA A 173 5.23 -27.90 -5.94
CA ALA A 173 4.87 -26.88 -4.96
C ALA A 173 4.35 -25.60 -5.63
N ALA A 174 4.88 -25.26 -6.81
CA ALA A 174 4.37 -24.15 -7.61
C ALA A 174 2.94 -24.42 -8.08
N LEU A 175 2.66 -25.62 -8.62
CA LEU A 175 1.30 -26.03 -9.03
C LEU A 175 0.31 -25.89 -7.90
N HIS A 176 0.59 -26.48 -6.73
CA HIS A 176 -0.30 -26.39 -5.57
C HIS A 176 -0.67 -24.94 -5.23
N ARG A 177 0.32 -24.05 -5.20
CA ARG A 177 0.10 -22.62 -4.87
C ARG A 177 -0.69 -21.88 -5.93
N LEU A 178 -0.43 -22.16 -7.21
CA LEU A 178 -1.08 -21.47 -8.31
C LEU A 178 -2.50 -21.99 -8.55
N GLU A 179 -2.75 -23.28 -8.38
CA GLU A 179 -4.10 -23.88 -8.40
C GLU A 179 -4.97 -23.33 -7.27
N GLU A 180 -4.39 -23.05 -6.09
CA GLU A 180 -5.10 -22.36 -5.02
C GLU A 180 -5.58 -20.97 -5.45
N VAL A 181 -4.82 -20.26 -6.30
CA VAL A 181 -5.27 -18.97 -6.87
C VAL A 181 -6.50 -19.17 -7.73
N VAL A 182 -6.44 -20.11 -8.66
CA VAL A 182 -7.56 -20.42 -9.58
C VAL A 182 -8.82 -20.81 -8.82
N ARG A 183 -8.67 -21.60 -7.74
CA ARG A 183 -9.79 -22.12 -6.97
C ARG A 183 -10.38 -21.14 -5.95
N LYS A 184 -9.54 -20.40 -5.23
CA LYS A 184 -9.98 -19.53 -4.12
C LYS A 184 -10.25 -18.10 -4.56
N TYR A 185 -9.63 -17.65 -5.65
CA TYR A 185 -9.62 -16.24 -6.06
C TYR A 185 -10.16 -15.99 -7.49
N PRO A 186 -11.36 -16.48 -7.86
CA PRO A 186 -11.93 -16.26 -9.20
C PRO A 186 -12.12 -14.78 -9.55
N ASP A 187 -12.40 -13.93 -8.56
CA ASP A 187 -12.68 -12.49 -8.78
C ASP A 187 -11.42 -11.60 -8.69
N ALA A 188 -10.23 -12.19 -8.82
CA ALA A 188 -8.94 -11.49 -8.76
C ALA A 188 -8.22 -11.51 -10.14
N PRO A 189 -8.61 -10.66 -11.11
CA PRO A 189 -8.19 -10.79 -12.51
C PRO A 189 -6.67 -10.65 -12.71
N ASP A 190 -6.00 -9.74 -12.00
CA ASP A 190 -4.56 -9.53 -12.21
C ASP A 190 -3.73 -10.68 -11.64
N ALA A 191 -4.13 -11.24 -10.50
CA ALA A 191 -3.55 -12.45 -9.93
C ALA A 191 -3.87 -13.68 -10.78
N MET A 192 -5.11 -13.82 -11.25
CA MET A 192 -5.55 -14.94 -12.09
C MET A 192 -4.72 -15.04 -13.38
N ALA A 193 -4.54 -13.92 -14.10
CA ALA A 193 -3.72 -13.90 -15.30
C ALA A 193 -2.28 -14.38 -15.03
N LYS A 194 -1.67 -13.91 -13.93
CA LYS A 194 -0.32 -14.35 -13.52
C LYS A 194 -0.29 -15.82 -13.09
N ALA A 195 -1.34 -16.30 -12.43
CA ALA A 195 -1.46 -17.69 -11.99
C ALA A 195 -1.53 -18.63 -13.20
N LEU A 196 -2.42 -18.35 -14.15
CA LEU A 196 -2.55 -19.10 -15.39
C LEU A 196 -1.25 -19.11 -16.20
N TYR A 197 -0.58 -17.96 -16.30
CA TYR A 197 0.74 -17.86 -16.94
C TYR A 197 1.73 -18.83 -16.30
N TYR A 198 1.89 -18.80 -14.97
CA TYR A 198 2.84 -19.68 -14.29
C TYR A 198 2.39 -21.15 -14.27
N LEU A 199 1.09 -21.46 -14.28
CA LEU A 199 0.58 -22.82 -14.42
C LEU A 199 0.99 -23.40 -15.77
N ALA A 200 0.69 -22.70 -16.86
CA ALA A 200 1.09 -23.12 -18.21
C ALA A 200 2.61 -23.35 -18.32
N LEU A 201 3.41 -22.41 -17.80
CA LEU A 201 4.87 -22.58 -17.75
C LEU A 201 5.30 -23.80 -16.94
N THR A 202 4.64 -24.05 -15.82
CA THR A 202 4.98 -25.14 -14.90
C THR A 202 4.61 -26.50 -15.49
N TYR A 203 3.41 -26.66 -16.07
CA TYR A 203 3.01 -27.88 -16.76
C TYR A 203 3.91 -28.20 -17.95
N ARG A 204 4.30 -27.19 -18.73
CA ARG A 204 5.29 -27.35 -19.79
C ARG A 204 6.65 -27.85 -19.26
N LYS A 205 7.06 -27.44 -18.05
CA LYS A 205 8.33 -27.87 -17.45
C LYS A 205 8.32 -29.30 -16.94
N ILE A 206 7.15 -29.83 -16.57
CA ILE A 206 6.98 -31.22 -16.14
C ILE A 206 6.50 -32.14 -17.27
N ASP A 207 6.48 -31.64 -18.51
CA ASP A 207 6.09 -32.37 -19.72
C ASP A 207 4.63 -32.83 -19.76
N ASP A 208 3.75 -32.16 -19.02
CA ASP A 208 2.30 -32.35 -19.11
C ASP A 208 1.74 -31.44 -20.20
N ARG A 209 1.75 -31.93 -21.43
CA ARG A 209 1.37 -31.16 -22.62
C ARG A 209 -0.10 -30.79 -22.63
N ASP A 210 -0.97 -31.68 -22.16
CA ASP A 210 -2.42 -31.49 -22.21
C ASP A 210 -2.83 -30.31 -21.32
N LEU A 211 -2.38 -30.32 -20.06
CA LEU A 211 -2.64 -29.21 -19.14
C LEU A 211 -1.89 -27.93 -19.53
N ALA A 212 -0.68 -28.05 -20.10
CA ALA A 212 0.03 -26.88 -20.61
C ALA A 212 -0.77 -26.18 -21.73
N ILE A 213 -1.35 -26.94 -22.66
CA ILE A 213 -2.21 -26.39 -23.72
C ILE A 213 -3.45 -25.73 -23.12
N GLU A 214 -4.15 -26.44 -22.22
CA GLU A 214 -5.38 -25.95 -21.59
C GLU A 214 -5.18 -24.58 -20.92
N TYR A 215 -4.19 -24.47 -20.02
CA TYR A 215 -3.92 -23.22 -19.32
C TYR A 215 -3.38 -22.11 -20.23
N THR A 216 -2.61 -22.47 -21.26
CA THR A 216 -2.11 -21.50 -22.26
C THR A 216 -3.25 -20.94 -23.09
N GLN A 217 -4.18 -21.79 -23.53
CA GLN A 217 -5.36 -21.38 -24.27
C GLN A 217 -6.23 -20.45 -23.42
N LYS A 218 -6.49 -20.83 -22.16
CA LYS A 218 -7.30 -20.03 -21.23
C LYS A 218 -6.77 -18.62 -21.05
N ILE A 219 -5.46 -18.43 -20.83
CA ILE A 219 -4.90 -17.08 -20.67
C ILE A 219 -4.96 -16.26 -21.97
N VAL A 220 -4.76 -16.90 -23.13
CA VAL A 220 -4.81 -16.22 -24.44
C VAL A 220 -6.23 -15.72 -24.75
N GLU A 221 -7.24 -16.50 -24.39
CA GLU A 221 -8.65 -16.16 -24.62
C GLU A 221 -9.19 -15.14 -23.61
N GLU A 222 -8.93 -15.35 -22.32
CA GLU A 222 -9.54 -14.54 -21.25
C GLU A 222 -8.78 -13.24 -20.95
N TYR A 223 -7.46 -13.17 -21.23
CA TYR A 223 -6.60 -12.04 -20.82
C TYR A 223 -5.77 -11.44 -21.97
N PRO A 224 -6.40 -10.85 -23.00
CA PRO A 224 -5.71 -10.30 -24.18
C PRO A 224 -4.76 -9.12 -23.88
N THR A 225 -4.97 -8.41 -22.77
CA THR A 225 -4.15 -7.26 -22.35
C THR A 225 -2.98 -7.66 -21.44
N PHE A 226 -2.82 -8.94 -21.12
CA PHE A 226 -1.74 -9.40 -20.25
C PHE A 226 -0.37 -9.17 -20.89
N LYS A 227 0.62 -8.76 -20.09
CA LYS A 227 1.96 -8.39 -20.57
C LYS A 227 2.64 -9.47 -21.43
N HIS A 228 2.41 -10.75 -21.12
CA HIS A 228 2.99 -11.89 -21.82
C HIS A 228 2.02 -12.56 -22.79
N HIS A 229 0.96 -11.86 -23.24
CA HIS A 229 -0.06 -12.45 -24.11
C HIS A 229 0.53 -13.02 -25.42
N GLU A 230 1.38 -12.27 -26.11
CA GLU A 230 2.02 -12.72 -27.35
C GLU A 230 2.96 -13.92 -27.13
N GLU A 231 3.68 -13.95 -26.00
CA GLU A 231 4.53 -15.09 -25.61
C GLU A 231 3.67 -16.36 -25.42
N MET A 232 2.51 -16.23 -24.78
CA MET A 232 1.58 -17.34 -24.58
C MET A 232 0.94 -17.80 -25.90
N ARG A 233 0.62 -16.88 -26.81
CA ARG A 233 0.10 -17.20 -28.14
C ARG A 233 1.09 -18.02 -28.96
N LEU A 234 2.37 -17.64 -28.94
CA LEU A 234 3.43 -18.39 -29.62
C LEU A 234 3.66 -19.77 -28.96
N MET A 235 3.63 -19.83 -27.63
CA MET A 235 3.72 -21.09 -26.91
C MET A 235 2.56 -22.04 -27.27
N LEU A 236 1.33 -21.52 -27.41
CA LEU A 236 0.18 -22.32 -27.79
C LEU A 236 0.37 -22.99 -29.16
N ALA A 237 0.80 -22.21 -30.16
CA ALA A 237 1.08 -22.72 -31.50
C ALA A 237 2.18 -23.81 -31.49
N GLU A 238 3.26 -23.57 -30.74
CA GLU A 238 4.33 -24.57 -30.54
C GLU A 238 3.78 -25.85 -29.91
N LEU A 239 3.01 -25.73 -28.82
CA LEU A 239 2.43 -26.86 -28.11
C LEU A 239 1.37 -27.60 -28.94
N GLN A 240 0.70 -26.95 -29.89
CA GLN A 240 -0.26 -27.60 -30.80
C GLN A 240 0.42 -28.23 -32.02
N GLY A 241 1.72 -28.00 -32.23
CA GLY A 241 2.45 -28.49 -33.40
C GLY A 241 2.15 -27.70 -34.67
N GLU A 242 1.63 -26.48 -34.54
CA GLU A 242 1.44 -25.56 -35.66
C GLU A 242 2.78 -24.89 -36.01
N MET A 243 3.07 -24.74 -37.31
CA MET A 243 4.28 -24.08 -37.79
C MET A 243 4.28 -22.60 -37.33
N LEU A 244 5.22 -22.24 -36.45
CA LEU A 244 5.42 -20.86 -35.99
C LEU A 244 5.59 -19.91 -37.19
N PRO A 245 4.93 -18.73 -37.21
CA PRO A 245 5.28 -17.68 -38.16
C PRO A 245 6.78 -17.37 -38.00
N PRO A 246 7.53 -17.10 -39.10
CA PRO A 246 8.94 -16.77 -39.00
C PRO A 246 9.10 -15.68 -37.95
N GLN A 247 9.99 -15.89 -36.97
CA GLN A 247 10.32 -14.85 -36.01
C GLN A 247 10.65 -13.59 -36.81
N GLN A 248 9.79 -12.58 -36.70
CA GLN A 248 10.07 -11.29 -37.30
C GLN A 248 11.29 -10.78 -36.56
N GLN A 249 12.47 -10.91 -37.19
CA GLN A 249 13.66 -10.17 -36.80
C GLN A 249 13.19 -8.74 -36.55
N PRO A 250 13.53 -8.13 -35.41
CA PRO A 250 12.99 -6.83 -35.09
C PRO A 250 13.25 -5.93 -36.29
N THR A 251 12.18 -5.47 -36.96
CA THR A 251 12.28 -4.56 -38.09
C THR A 251 12.64 -3.20 -37.52
N THR A 252 13.84 -3.12 -36.97
CA THR A 252 14.35 -1.90 -36.43
C THR A 252 14.67 -1.04 -37.64
N THR A 253 13.91 0.04 -37.82
CA THR A 253 14.38 1.21 -38.57
C THR A 253 15.77 1.65 -38.05
N TYR A 254 16.10 1.29 -36.80
CA TYR A 254 17.39 1.46 -36.14
C TYR A 254 18.58 0.68 -36.76
N ALA A 255 18.39 -0.53 -37.30
CA ALA A 255 19.48 -1.34 -37.87
C ALA A 255 19.92 -0.86 -39.25
N LYS A 256 19.05 -0.12 -39.96
CA LYS A 256 19.41 0.54 -41.23
C LYS A 256 20.26 1.78 -40.96
N ARG A 257 19.89 2.56 -39.93
CA ARG A 257 20.61 3.80 -39.55
C ARG A 257 22.01 3.56 -39.00
N SER A 258 22.28 2.42 -38.37
CA SER A 258 23.62 2.11 -37.86
C SER A 258 24.62 1.73 -38.96
N LYS A 259 24.16 1.12 -40.06
CA LYS A 259 25.01 0.87 -41.24
C LYS A 259 25.31 2.17 -41.99
N ASP A 260 24.31 3.03 -42.14
CA ASP A 260 24.45 4.31 -42.85
C ASP A 260 25.50 5.24 -42.20
N TRP A 261 25.59 5.30 -40.86
CA TRP A 261 26.59 6.14 -40.19
C TRP A 261 28.01 5.56 -40.27
N VAL A 262 28.17 4.23 -40.31
CA VAL A 262 29.47 3.58 -40.49
C VAL A 262 29.99 3.77 -41.92
N GLU A 263 29.12 3.66 -42.93
CA GLU A 263 29.47 4.00 -44.32
C GLU A 263 29.74 5.51 -44.49
N SER A 264 28.99 6.38 -43.78
CA SER A 264 29.24 7.82 -43.76
C SER A 264 30.60 8.17 -43.12
N LEU A 265 30.95 7.55 -42.00
CA LEU A 265 32.28 7.69 -41.37
C LEU A 265 33.41 7.13 -42.24
N ARG A 266 33.19 6.01 -42.94
CA ARG A 266 34.15 5.48 -43.93
C ARG A 266 34.36 6.46 -45.08
N SER A 267 33.31 7.11 -45.57
CA SER A 267 33.44 8.13 -46.63
C SER A 267 34.16 9.40 -46.15
N MET A 268 33.98 9.80 -44.89
CA MET A 268 34.69 10.95 -44.30
C MET A 268 36.18 10.69 -44.07
N LEU A 269 36.56 9.46 -43.71
CA LEU A 269 37.96 9.10 -43.41
C LEU A 269 38.79 8.76 -44.66
N MET A 270 38.18 8.70 -45.84
CA MET A 270 38.89 8.44 -47.11
C MET A 270 39.36 9.72 -47.84
N PHE A 271 39.17 10.91 -47.25
CA PHE A 271 39.59 12.20 -47.84
C PHE A 271 40.88 12.78 -47.25
N THR A 272 41.63 12.00 -46.48
CA THR A 272 42.98 12.37 -46.03
C THR A 272 44.02 11.42 -46.61
N ARG A 273 44.32 11.62 -47.90
CA ARG A 273 45.63 11.34 -48.50
C ARG A 273 45.81 12.16 -49.77
#